data_AF-A0A7X2ID78-F1
#
_entry.id   AF-A0A7X2ID78-F1
#
_cell.length_a   1.000
_cell.length_b   1.000
_cell.length_c   1.000
_cell.angle_alpha   90.00
_cell.angle_beta   90.00
_cell.angle_gamma   90.00
#
_symmetry.space_group_name_H-M   'P 1'
#
loop_
_entity.id
_entity.type
_entity.pdbx_description
1 polymer ?
#
loop_
_entity_poly.entity_id
_entity_poly.type
_entity_poly.pdbx_seq_one_letter_code
_entity_poly.pdbx_strand_id
1 'polypeptide(L)'
;MKAKDFAKELRELIEGIKAKGNETIVCDALITYLANYENTAASDPTPLEVEQFKLQMQSQMEQIKRAHEGQLEMFRSVISSGQAAIKTGFLLNGGASIAMLAFIGHLSENSAPLVPQFSQVLVPFALGVLLSAVLSGVTYLSQWLYASTRPGVKRAGFAANIGCIFLGLLSYGMFSWGLCRAYDAFRSFS
;
A
#
# COMPACT_ATOMS: atom_id res chain seq x y z
N MET A 1 -49.17 -24.43 9.52
CA MET A 1 -48.27 -25.61 9.61
C MET A 1 -48.99 -26.75 10.33
N LYS A 2 -48.72 -28.02 9.97
CA LYS A 2 -49.23 -29.16 10.75
C LYS A 2 -48.35 -29.33 12.00
N ALA A 3 -48.95 -29.63 13.14
CA ALA A 3 -48.25 -29.71 14.44
C ALA A 3 -47.02 -30.65 14.45
N LYS A 4 -47.01 -31.67 13.57
CA LYS A 4 -45.89 -32.60 13.42
C LYS A 4 -44.65 -31.98 12.76
N ASP A 5 -44.84 -31.02 11.85
CA ASP A 5 -43.74 -30.39 11.12
C ASP A 5 -43.01 -29.38 12.04
N PHE A 6 -43.79 -28.62 12.82
CA PHE A 6 -43.25 -27.72 13.85
C PHE A 6 -42.45 -28.46 14.93
N ALA A 7 -42.96 -29.61 15.39
CA ALA A 7 -42.26 -30.44 16.39
C ALA A 7 -40.91 -30.97 15.87
N LYS A 8 -40.80 -31.22 14.56
CA LYS A 8 -39.56 -31.68 13.94
C LYS A 8 -38.53 -30.55 13.83
N GLU A 9 -38.93 -29.38 13.34
CA GLU A 9 -38.07 -28.21 13.23
C GLU A 9 -37.54 -27.76 14.60
N LEU A 10 -38.40 -27.74 15.62
CA LEU A 10 -38.01 -27.40 16.98
C LEU A 10 -36.97 -28.38 17.56
N ARG A 11 -37.13 -29.69 17.27
CA ARG A 11 -36.18 -30.72 17.72
C ARG A 11 -34.81 -30.53 17.07
N GLU A 12 -34.76 -30.32 15.76
CA GLU A 12 -33.52 -30.08 15.02
C GLU A 12 -32.78 -28.83 15.51
N LEU A 13 -33.53 -27.78 15.86
CA LEU A 13 -32.99 -26.52 16.38
C LEU A 13 -32.38 -26.70 17.79
N ILE A 14 -33.04 -27.46 18.67
CA ILE A 14 -32.53 -27.80 20.01
C ILE A 14 -31.28 -28.71 19.91
N GLU A 15 -31.27 -29.70 19.03
CA GLU A 15 -30.11 -30.57 18.78
C GLU A 15 -28.91 -29.76 18.24
N GLY A 16 -29.16 -28.79 17.36
CA GLY A 16 -28.14 -27.88 16.84
C GLY A 16 -27.54 -26.94 17.88
N ILE A 17 -28.35 -26.44 18.83
CA ILE A 17 -27.87 -25.61 19.96
C ILE A 17 -27.04 -26.45 20.92
N LYS A 18 -27.44 -27.69 21.20
CA LYS A 18 -26.68 -28.63 22.04
C LYS A 18 -25.32 -28.98 21.44
N ALA A 19 -25.25 -29.18 20.12
CA ALA A 19 -23.99 -29.47 19.41
C ALA A 19 -22.97 -28.31 19.46
N LYS A 20 -23.42 -27.07 19.71
CA LYS A 20 -22.58 -25.87 19.84
C LYS A 20 -22.08 -25.61 21.28
N GLY A 21 -22.31 -26.54 22.21
CA GLY A 21 -21.76 -26.50 23.57
C GLY A 21 -22.63 -25.81 24.63
N ASN A 22 -23.89 -25.46 24.31
CA ASN A 22 -24.84 -24.95 25.30
C ASN A 22 -25.65 -26.10 25.91
N GLU A 23 -25.32 -26.49 27.15
CA GLU A 23 -25.99 -27.58 27.88
C GLU A 23 -27.32 -27.17 28.53
N THR A 24 -27.57 -25.87 28.69
CA THR A 24 -28.78 -25.33 29.30
C THR A 24 -29.44 -24.28 28.40
N ILE A 25 -30.71 -24.49 28.09
CA ILE A 25 -31.56 -23.48 27.45
C ILE A 25 -32.34 -22.81 28.56
N VAL A 26 -32.11 -21.50 28.76
CA VAL A 26 -32.85 -20.72 29.74
C VAL A 26 -34.27 -20.52 29.21
N CYS A 27 -35.25 -21.21 29.80
CA CYS A 27 -36.65 -21.15 29.40
C CYS A 27 -37.19 -19.72 29.37
N ASP A 28 -36.78 -18.87 30.33
CA ASP A 28 -37.22 -17.48 30.40
C ASP A 28 -36.76 -16.64 29.20
N ALA A 29 -35.55 -16.87 28.69
CA ALA A 29 -35.05 -16.18 27.50
C ALA A 29 -35.80 -16.64 26.24
N LEU A 30 -36.16 -17.92 26.17
CA LEU A 30 -36.92 -18.47 25.06
C LEU A 30 -38.38 -17.97 25.07
N ILE A 31 -39.00 -17.94 26.25
CA ILE A 31 -40.35 -17.39 26.46
C ILE A 31 -40.35 -15.89 26.15
N THR A 32 -39.32 -15.15 26.57
CA THR A 32 -39.18 -13.72 26.25
C THR A 32 -39.00 -13.50 24.74
N TYR A 33 -38.19 -14.32 24.07
CA TYR A 33 -38.03 -14.25 22.61
C TYR A 33 -39.33 -14.56 21.86
N LEU A 34 -40.05 -15.62 22.26
CA LEU A 34 -41.33 -16.01 21.67
C LEU A 34 -42.42 -14.96 21.96
N ALA A 35 -42.50 -14.44 23.18
CA ALA A 35 -43.43 -13.37 23.55
C ALA A 35 -43.13 -12.07 22.79
N ASN A 36 -41.85 -11.77 22.54
CA ASN A 36 -41.46 -10.65 21.70
C ASN A 36 -41.83 -10.88 20.23
N TYR A 37 -41.70 -12.11 19.72
CA TYR A 37 -42.10 -12.47 18.36
C TYR A 37 -43.63 -12.45 18.18
N GLU A 38 -44.39 -12.94 19.17
CA GLU A 38 -45.87 -12.91 19.19
C GLU A 38 -46.45 -11.49 19.31
N ASN A 39 -45.77 -10.60 20.04
CA ASN A 39 -46.17 -9.20 20.19
C ASN A 39 -45.59 -8.28 19.11
N THR A 40 -44.63 -8.75 18.32
CA THR A 40 -44.24 -8.06 17.09
C THR A 40 -45.39 -8.31 16.13
N ALA A 41 -46.11 -7.26 15.73
CA ALA A 41 -46.99 -7.28 14.57
C ALA A 41 -46.12 -7.42 13.31
N ALA A 42 -45.39 -8.52 13.20
CA ALA A 42 -44.64 -8.91 12.02
C ALA A 42 -45.68 -9.50 11.07
N SER A 43 -46.22 -8.66 10.21
CA SER A 43 -46.59 -9.13 8.88
C SER A 43 -45.39 -9.94 8.37
N ASP A 44 -45.60 -11.21 8.00
CA ASP A 44 -44.56 -11.97 7.31
C ASP A 44 -44.03 -11.08 6.19
N PRO A 45 -42.71 -10.82 6.13
CA PRO A 45 -42.16 -9.91 5.13
C PRO A 45 -42.62 -10.41 3.77
N THR A 46 -43.31 -9.52 3.07
CA THR A 46 -43.90 -9.86 1.77
C THR A 46 -42.80 -10.34 0.83
N PRO A 47 -43.08 -11.24 -0.12
CA PRO A 47 -42.08 -11.69 -1.09
C PRO A 47 -41.33 -10.54 -1.78
N LEU A 48 -42.03 -9.41 -1.98
CA LEU A 48 -41.50 -8.14 -2.46
C LEU A 48 -40.49 -7.49 -1.51
N GLU A 49 -40.76 -7.43 -0.20
CA GLU A 49 -39.81 -6.88 0.80
C GLU A 49 -38.55 -7.74 0.92
N VAL A 50 -38.69 -9.07 0.84
CA VAL A 50 -37.54 -9.99 0.83
C VAL A 50 -36.70 -9.81 -0.43
N GLU A 51 -37.34 -9.63 -1.59
CA GLU A 51 -36.65 -9.35 -2.85
C GLU A 51 -35.93 -8.00 -2.81
N GLN A 52 -36.59 -6.94 -2.34
CA GLN A 52 -35.98 -5.61 -2.15
C GLN A 52 -34.78 -5.65 -1.21
N PHE A 53 -34.88 -6.37 -0.10
CA PHE A 53 -33.78 -6.53 0.84
C PHE A 53 -32.60 -7.28 0.19
N LYS A 54 -32.86 -8.34 -0.60
CA LYS A 54 -31.82 -9.04 -1.36
C LYS A 54 -31.15 -8.13 -2.38
N LEU A 55 -31.93 -7.33 -3.12
CA LEU A 55 -31.41 -6.37 -4.09
C LEU A 55 -30.54 -5.31 -3.42
N GLN A 56 -30.94 -4.82 -2.25
CA GLN A 56 -30.16 -3.86 -1.48
C GLN A 56 -28.84 -4.46 -0.97
N MET A 57 -28.86 -5.69 -0.44
CA MET A 57 -27.66 -6.41 -0.02
C MET A 57 -26.71 -6.66 -1.20
N GLN A 58 -27.24 -7.09 -2.35
CA GLN A 58 -26.45 -7.27 -3.57
C GLN A 58 -25.81 -5.97 -4.04
N SER A 59 -26.57 -4.87 -4.06
CA SER A 59 -26.05 -3.55 -4.41
C SER A 59 -24.93 -3.10 -3.47
N GLN A 60 -25.09 -3.30 -2.16
CA GLN A 60 -24.05 -2.99 -1.17
C GLN A 60 -22.80 -3.85 -1.37
N MET A 61 -22.96 -5.16 -1.59
CA MET A 61 -21.84 -6.06 -1.88
C MET A 61 -21.10 -5.63 -3.15
N GLU A 62 -21.80 -5.25 -4.20
CA GLU A 62 -21.20 -4.72 -5.42
C GLU A 62 -20.44 -3.42 -5.17
N GLN A 63 -21.01 -2.49 -4.41
CA GLN A 63 -20.34 -1.24 -4.06
C GLN A 63 -19.05 -1.49 -3.26
N ILE A 64 -19.10 -2.36 -2.25
CA ILE A 64 -17.93 -2.75 -1.46
C ILE A 64 -16.86 -3.40 -2.35
N LYS A 65 -17.27 -4.30 -3.25
CA LYS A 65 -16.37 -4.97 -4.18
C LYS A 65 -15.70 -3.97 -5.12
N ARG A 66 -16.47 -3.09 -5.77
CA ARG A 66 -15.94 -2.05 -6.66
C ARG A 66 -14.98 -1.11 -5.92
N ALA A 67 -15.33 -0.71 -4.70
CA ALA A 67 -14.46 0.14 -3.88
C ALA A 67 -13.16 -0.57 -3.49
N HIS A 68 -13.21 -1.85 -3.15
CA HIS A 68 -12.03 -2.65 -2.83
C HIS A 68 -11.12 -2.83 -4.06
N GLU A 69 -11.70 -3.18 -5.21
CA GLU A 69 -10.97 -3.32 -6.49
C GLU A 69 -10.30 -1.99 -6.88
N GLY A 70 -11.03 -0.87 -6.79
CA GLY A 70 -10.48 0.45 -7.07
C GLY A 70 -9.34 0.85 -6.13
N GLN A 71 -9.43 0.52 -4.84
CA GLN A 71 -8.33 0.75 -3.89
C GLN A 71 -7.09 -0.08 -4.23
N LEU A 72 -7.27 -1.34 -4.62
CA LEU A 72 -6.18 -2.23 -5.00
C LEU A 72 -5.48 -1.73 -6.29
N GLU A 73 -6.26 -1.28 -7.27
CA GLU A 73 -5.74 -0.72 -8.51
C GLU A 73 -4.99 0.59 -8.27
N MET A 74 -5.56 1.50 -7.47
CA MET A 74 -4.88 2.74 -7.08
C MET A 74 -3.56 2.44 -6.36
N PHE A 75 -3.55 1.50 -5.42
CA PHE A 75 -2.34 1.10 -4.70
C PHE A 75 -1.26 0.55 -5.66
N ARG A 76 -1.64 -0.29 -6.61
CA ARG A 76 -0.72 -0.79 -7.66
C ARG A 76 -0.18 0.35 -8.54
N SER A 77 -1.04 1.29 -8.94
CA SER A 77 -0.68 2.44 -9.75
C SER A 77 0.34 3.34 -9.04
N VAL A 78 0.14 3.60 -7.75
CA VAL A 78 1.08 4.37 -6.92
C VAL A 78 2.44 3.66 -6.80
N ILE A 79 2.45 2.34 -6.55
CA ILE A 79 3.70 1.55 -6.50
C ILE A 79 4.44 1.62 -7.83
N SER A 80 3.73 1.41 -8.94
CA SER A 80 4.31 1.45 -10.29
C SER A 80 4.91 2.83 -10.60
N SER A 81 4.17 3.90 -10.30
CA SER A 81 4.63 5.28 -10.47
C SER A 81 5.86 5.57 -9.60
N GLY A 82 5.88 5.10 -8.36
CA GLY A 82 7.04 5.22 -7.47
C GLY A 82 8.28 4.50 -8.00
N GLN A 83 8.12 3.26 -8.49
CA GLN A 83 9.22 2.50 -9.11
C GLN A 83 9.75 3.19 -10.38
N ALA A 84 8.86 3.76 -11.20
CA ALA A 84 9.25 4.53 -12.38
C ALA A 84 10.07 5.76 -11.97
N ALA A 85 9.63 6.51 -10.95
CA ALA A 85 10.36 7.67 -10.45
C ALA A 85 11.76 7.30 -9.90
N ILE A 86 11.89 6.20 -9.15
CA ILE A 86 13.17 5.70 -8.65
C ILE A 86 14.10 5.34 -9.81
N LYS A 87 13.60 4.61 -10.82
CA LYS A 87 14.38 4.22 -12.00
C LYS A 87 14.85 5.44 -12.79
N THR A 88 13.99 6.44 -12.98
CA THR A 88 14.35 7.69 -13.65
C THR A 88 15.44 8.44 -12.89
N GLY A 89 15.31 8.59 -11.57
CA GLY A 89 16.33 9.22 -10.73
C GLY A 89 17.67 8.47 -10.75
N PHE A 90 17.63 7.14 -10.72
CA PHE A 90 18.81 6.29 -10.86
C PHE A 90 19.48 6.47 -12.23
N LEU A 91 18.69 6.50 -13.31
CA LEU A 91 19.20 6.62 -14.68
C LEU A 91 19.79 8.01 -14.95
N LEU A 92 19.16 9.09 -14.45
CA LEU A 92 19.67 10.46 -14.58
C LEU A 92 21.04 10.59 -13.91
N ASN A 93 21.13 10.21 -12.64
CA ASN A 93 22.38 10.29 -11.89
C ASN A 93 23.43 9.31 -12.42
N GLY A 94 23.02 8.10 -12.80
CA GLY A 94 23.92 7.07 -13.32
C GLY A 94 24.48 7.44 -14.69
N GLY A 95 23.63 7.91 -15.60
CA GLY A 95 24.02 8.39 -16.92
C GLY A 95 24.97 9.58 -16.83
N ALA A 96 24.66 10.56 -15.98
CA ALA A 96 25.56 11.69 -15.73
C ALA A 96 26.91 11.24 -15.13
N SER A 97 26.89 10.29 -14.19
CA SER A 97 28.13 9.75 -13.60
C SER A 97 29.01 9.05 -14.64
N ILE A 98 28.42 8.22 -15.49
CA ILE A 98 29.14 7.51 -16.56
C ILE A 98 29.71 8.51 -17.57
N ALA A 99 28.91 9.49 -17.99
CA ALA A 99 29.35 10.54 -18.92
C ALA A 99 30.52 11.35 -18.35
N MET A 100 30.43 11.74 -17.07
CA MET A 100 31.50 12.45 -16.39
C MET A 100 32.77 11.59 -16.24
N LEU A 101 32.64 10.30 -15.91
CA LEU A 101 33.78 9.41 -15.78
C LEU A 101 34.49 9.20 -17.13
N ALA A 102 33.72 9.06 -18.22
CA ALA A 102 34.26 8.98 -19.57
C ALA A 102 35.00 10.27 -19.96
N PHE A 103 34.40 11.43 -19.68
CA PHE A 103 35.03 12.72 -19.94
C PHE A 103 36.33 12.91 -19.14
N ILE A 104 36.32 12.57 -17.85
CA ILE A 104 37.53 12.61 -17.00
C ILE A 104 38.61 11.68 -17.53
N GLY A 105 38.24 10.48 -18.01
CA GLY A 105 39.17 9.55 -18.64
C GLY A 105 39.89 10.18 -19.83
N HIS A 106 39.14 10.80 -20.74
CA HIS A 106 39.71 11.55 -21.87
C HIS A 106 40.57 12.74 -21.43
N LEU A 107 40.15 13.46 -20.38
CA LEU A 107 40.88 14.59 -19.83
C LEU A 107 42.21 14.16 -19.20
N SER A 108 42.30 12.95 -18.65
CA SER A 108 43.54 12.44 -18.04
C SER A 108 44.68 12.26 -19.04
N GLU A 109 44.36 12.02 -20.31
CA GLU A 109 45.33 11.87 -21.39
C GLU A 109 45.78 13.23 -21.95
N ASN A 110 44.85 14.18 -22.06
CA ASN A 110 45.06 15.44 -22.79
C ASN A 110 45.27 16.67 -21.89
N SER A 111 44.84 16.62 -20.64
CA SER A 111 44.83 17.77 -19.71
C SER A 111 44.77 17.33 -18.24
N ALA A 112 45.74 16.51 -17.82
CA ALA A 112 45.80 15.92 -16.48
C ALA A 112 45.61 16.90 -15.30
N PRO A 113 46.08 18.16 -15.32
CA PRO A 113 45.86 19.10 -14.21
C PRO A 113 44.40 19.45 -13.92
N LEU A 114 43.49 19.27 -14.89
CA LEU A 114 42.06 19.59 -14.76
C LEU A 114 41.23 18.43 -14.20
N VAL A 115 41.78 17.22 -14.15
CA VAL A 115 41.11 16.01 -13.64
C VAL A 115 40.52 16.21 -12.24
N PRO A 116 41.23 16.81 -11.26
CA PRO A 116 40.68 17.02 -9.91
C PRO A 116 39.43 17.91 -9.91
N GLN A 117 39.38 18.92 -10.79
CA GLN A 117 38.25 19.86 -10.86
C GLN A 117 36.98 19.15 -11.34
N PHE A 118 37.06 18.37 -12.41
CA PHE A 118 35.91 17.61 -12.92
C PHE A 118 35.59 16.39 -12.06
N SER A 119 36.54 15.84 -11.30
CA SER A 119 36.26 14.76 -10.33
C SER A 119 35.30 15.22 -9.22
N GLN A 120 35.35 16.50 -8.82
CA GLN A 120 34.41 17.06 -7.84
C GLN A 120 32.97 17.18 -8.38
N VAL A 121 32.80 17.23 -9.71
CA VAL A 121 31.51 17.23 -10.39
C VAL A 121 30.89 15.84 -10.41
N LEU A 122 31.71 14.78 -10.46
CA LEU A 122 31.24 13.39 -10.45
C LEU A 122 30.58 13.01 -9.11
N VAL A 123 31.11 13.51 -8.00
CA VAL A 123 30.65 13.17 -6.63
C VAL A 123 29.13 13.31 -6.42
N PRO A 124 28.49 14.46 -6.70
CA PRO A 124 27.04 14.60 -6.49
C PRO A 124 26.22 13.62 -7.33
N PHE A 125 26.62 13.32 -8.57
CA PHE A 125 25.91 12.32 -9.38
C PHE A 125 26.06 10.91 -8.79
N ALA A 126 27.27 10.52 -8.38
CA ALA A 126 27.50 9.22 -7.74
C ALA A 126 26.71 9.07 -6.43
N LEU A 127 26.63 10.14 -5.61
CA LEU A 127 25.78 10.17 -4.42
C LEU A 127 24.30 10.07 -4.77
N GLY A 128 23.84 10.72 -5.84
CA GLY A 128 22.46 10.59 -6.33
C GLY A 128 22.11 9.15 -6.76
N VAL A 129 23.05 8.43 -7.38
CA VAL A 129 22.89 6.98 -7.66
C VAL A 129 22.77 6.18 -6.37
N LEU A 130 23.67 6.41 -5.41
CA LEU A 130 23.66 5.71 -4.12
C LEU A 130 22.35 5.96 -3.37
N LEU A 131 21.88 7.20 -3.30
CA LEU A 131 20.61 7.56 -2.67
C LEU A 131 19.43 6.87 -3.36
N SER A 132 19.41 6.80 -4.69
CA SER A 132 18.37 6.09 -5.46
C SER A 132 18.38 4.58 -5.18
N ALA A 133 19.55 3.96 -5.02
CA ALA A 133 19.68 2.55 -4.67
C ALA A 133 19.20 2.27 -3.24
N VAL A 134 19.63 3.10 -2.27
CA VAL A 134 19.19 3.01 -0.87
C VAL A 134 17.67 3.22 -0.77
N LEU A 135 17.12 4.19 -1.49
CA LEU A 135 15.69 4.44 -1.58
C LEU A 135 14.91 3.20 -2.03
N SER A 136 15.40 2.47 -3.04
CA SER A 136 14.79 1.21 -3.47
C SER A 136 14.77 0.17 -2.34
N GLY A 137 15.88 0.03 -1.60
CA GLY A 137 15.97 -0.90 -0.47
C GLY A 137 15.07 -0.53 0.71
N VAL A 138 15.04 0.76 1.08
CA VAL A 138 14.19 1.26 2.17
C VAL A 138 12.70 1.17 1.79
N THR A 139 12.35 1.33 0.52
CA THR A 139 10.98 1.14 0.03
C THR A 139 10.51 -0.30 0.25
N TYR A 140 11.35 -1.28 -0.07
CA TYR A 140 11.06 -2.69 0.21
C TYR A 140 10.88 -2.94 1.72
N LEU A 141 11.78 -2.40 2.55
CA LEU A 141 11.70 -2.52 4.00
C LEU A 141 10.42 -1.89 4.57
N SER A 142 10.05 -0.70 4.09
CA SER A 142 8.81 0.00 4.46
C SER A 142 7.58 -0.88 4.17
N GLN A 143 7.50 -1.46 2.97
CA GLN A 143 6.39 -2.35 2.58
C GLN A 143 6.31 -3.59 3.48
N TRP A 144 7.45 -4.21 3.79
CA TRP A 144 7.51 -5.34 4.70
C TRP A 144 7.00 -4.98 6.12
N LEU A 145 7.38 -3.82 6.63
CA LEU A 145 6.90 -3.33 7.93
C LEU A 145 5.39 -3.03 7.92
N TYR A 146 4.87 -2.47 6.83
CA TYR A 146 3.43 -2.19 6.67
C TYR A 146 2.56 -3.44 6.61
N ALA A 147 3.10 -4.56 6.11
CA ALA A 147 2.40 -5.83 6.08
C ALA A 147 2.16 -6.43 7.49
N SER A 148 2.88 -5.96 8.51
CA SER A 148 2.72 -6.42 9.89
C SER A 148 1.41 -5.92 10.52
N THR A 149 0.77 -6.75 11.35
CA THR A 149 -0.43 -6.36 12.14
C THR A 149 -0.08 -5.57 13.41
N ARG A 150 1.19 -5.58 13.85
CA ARG A 150 1.62 -4.94 15.09
C ARG A 150 1.67 -3.40 14.92
N PRO A 151 1.00 -2.62 15.79
CA PRO A 151 0.90 -1.17 15.62
C PRO A 151 2.25 -0.43 15.70
N GLY A 152 3.18 -0.89 16.53
CA GLY A 152 4.53 -0.32 16.60
C GLY A 152 5.35 -0.52 15.32
N VAL A 153 5.18 -1.66 14.66
CA VAL A 153 5.87 -1.99 13.39
C VAL A 153 5.30 -1.16 12.25
N LYS A 154 3.98 -0.92 12.23
CA LYS A 154 3.35 -0.01 11.25
C LYS A 154 3.86 1.43 11.38
N ARG A 155 4.05 1.92 12.62
CA ARG A 155 4.65 3.26 12.84
C ARG A 155 6.07 3.35 12.29
N ALA A 156 6.89 2.31 12.47
CA ALA A 156 8.22 2.23 11.89
C ALA A 156 8.16 2.22 10.35
N GLY A 157 7.20 1.48 9.76
CA GLY A 157 6.95 1.52 8.31
C GLY A 157 6.60 2.91 7.79
N PHE A 158 5.78 3.66 8.53
CA PHE A 158 5.46 5.06 8.19
C PHE A 158 6.68 5.98 8.25
N ALA A 159 7.49 5.88 9.31
CA ALA A 159 8.74 6.63 9.40
C ALA A 159 9.71 6.29 8.25
N ALA A 160 9.84 5.01 7.90
CA ALA A 160 10.65 4.57 6.77
C ALA A 160 10.14 5.14 5.43
N ASN A 161 8.82 5.21 5.23
CA ASN A 161 8.22 5.80 4.03
C ASN A 161 8.50 7.32 3.93
N ILE A 162 8.38 8.06 5.04
CA ILE A 162 8.80 9.46 5.09
C ILE A 162 10.29 9.60 4.71
N GLY A 163 11.13 8.71 5.24
CA GLY A 163 12.55 8.63 4.85
C GLY A 163 12.75 8.42 3.36
N CYS A 164 11.96 7.55 2.72
CA CYS A 164 11.97 7.36 1.26
C CYS A 164 11.68 8.65 0.50
N ILE A 165 10.68 9.43 0.93
CA ILE A 165 10.34 10.70 0.29
C ILE A 165 11.52 11.67 0.34
N PHE A 166 12.16 11.80 1.51
CA PHE A 166 13.34 12.65 1.67
C PHE A 166 14.52 12.18 0.84
N LEU A 167 14.81 10.87 0.81
CA LEU A 167 15.88 10.30 -0.03
C LEU A 167 15.65 10.55 -1.51
N GLY A 168 14.41 10.42 -1.98
CA GLY A 168 14.03 10.69 -3.37
C GLY A 168 14.24 12.15 -3.75
N LEU A 169 13.73 13.08 -2.94
CA LEU A 169 13.93 14.51 -3.16
C LEU A 169 15.41 14.91 -3.09
N LEU A 170 16.16 14.35 -2.13
CA LEU A 170 17.59 14.60 -1.98
C LEU A 170 18.37 14.10 -3.21
N SER A 171 18.01 12.96 -3.79
CA SER A 171 18.62 12.44 -5.02
C SER A 171 18.44 13.39 -6.21
N TYR A 172 17.24 13.95 -6.40
CA TYR A 172 17.01 14.98 -7.43
C TYR A 172 17.74 16.30 -7.11
N GLY A 173 17.86 16.65 -5.83
CA GLY A 173 18.67 17.78 -5.38
C GLY A 173 20.15 17.61 -5.74
N MET A 174 20.70 16.41 -5.50
CA MET A 174 22.09 16.07 -5.85
C MET A 174 22.32 16.12 -7.36
N PHE A 175 21.38 15.62 -8.17
CA PHE A 175 21.45 15.73 -9.63
C PHE A 175 21.51 17.21 -10.07
N SER A 176 20.60 18.03 -9.56
CA SER A 176 20.51 19.45 -9.91
C SER A 176 21.78 20.21 -9.50
N TRP A 177 22.29 19.94 -8.30
CA TRP A 177 23.53 20.52 -7.82
C TRP A 177 24.75 20.07 -8.66
N GLY A 178 24.83 18.79 -9.01
CA GLY A 178 25.86 18.26 -9.91
C GLY A 178 25.84 18.94 -11.27
N LEU A 179 24.65 19.25 -11.80
CA LEU A 179 24.49 19.97 -13.06
C LEU A 179 25.06 21.40 -12.97
N CYS A 180 24.80 22.13 -11.88
CA CYS A 180 25.37 23.45 -11.66
C CYS A 180 26.91 23.39 -11.58
N ARG A 181 27.47 22.43 -10.84
CA ARG A 181 28.93 22.28 -10.74
C ARG A 181 29.57 21.89 -12.08
N ALA A 182 28.89 21.05 -12.86
CA ALA A 182 29.32 20.72 -14.21
C ALA A 182 29.38 21.97 -15.08
N TYR A 183 28.31 22.78 -15.06
CA TYR A 183 28.23 24.03 -15.80
C TYR A 183 29.37 25.00 -15.43
N ASP A 184 29.63 25.20 -14.14
CA ASP A 184 30.70 26.07 -13.67
C ASP A 184 32.09 25.56 -14.08
N ALA A 185 32.33 24.24 -13.98
CA ALA A 185 33.58 23.63 -14.41
C ALA A 185 33.82 23.80 -15.92
N PHE A 186 32.79 23.57 -16.75
CA PHE A 186 32.89 23.79 -18.20
C PHE A 186 33.06 25.27 -18.56
N ARG A 187 32.45 26.19 -17.81
CA ARG A 187 32.64 27.63 -18.03
C ARG A 187 34.05 28.08 -17.68
N SER A 188 34.64 27.54 -16.62
CA SER A 188 36.04 27.83 -16.27
C SER A 188 37.07 27.14 -17.18
N PHE A 189 36.61 26.19 -18.00
CA PHE A 189 37.42 25.46 -18.97
C PHE A 189 37.51 26.17 -20.34
N SER A 190 36.53 27.02 -20.68
CA SER A 190 36.57 27.90 -21.87
C SER A 190 37.34 29.19 -21.61
#